data_AF-A0A9P6MWT0-F1
#
_entry.id   AF-A0A9P6MWT0-F1
#
_cell.length_a   1.000
_cell.length_b   1.000
_cell.length_c   1.000
_cell.angle_alpha   90.00
_cell.angle_beta   90.00
_cell.angle_gamma   90.00
#
_symmetry.space_group_name_H-M   'P 1'
#
loop_
_entity.id
_entity.type
_entity.pdbx_description
1 polymer ?
#
loop_
_entity_poly.entity_id
_entity_poly.type
_entity_poly.pdbx_seq_one_letter_code
_entity_poly.pdbx_strand_id
1 'polypeptide(L)'
;MNSLRLLSRNVQQVARSIRYFQSSSLLLTGKAHDATDETFKSLVGAKEPIIVDFHADWCRPCHMLDPIIREAVETSGAVTLIRVNVDDCPAVSSKFQIASIPCVMAFKDGQPVDRFIGALPKNAVKEFVDKHAARA
;
A
#
# COMPACT_ATOMS: atom_id res chain seq x y z
N MET A 1 -5.20 -20.05 55.84
CA MET A 1 -4.68 -18.96 54.99
C MET A 1 -3.67 -19.55 54.03
N ASN A 2 -4.07 -19.83 52.78
CA ASN A 2 -3.17 -19.99 51.63
C ASN A 2 -4.00 -20.15 50.36
N SER A 3 -4.25 -19.04 49.67
CA SER A 3 -4.81 -19.03 48.32
C SER A 3 -4.01 -18.06 47.47
N LEU A 4 -2.86 -18.54 46.98
CA LEU A 4 -2.07 -17.86 45.96
C LEU A 4 -1.62 -18.89 44.93
N ARG A 5 -2.60 -19.43 44.19
CA ARG A 5 -2.39 -20.16 42.92
C ARG A 5 -3.44 -19.76 41.90
N LEU A 6 -3.64 -18.46 41.67
CA LEU A 6 -4.60 -17.99 40.66
C LEU A 6 -4.12 -16.71 39.98
N LEU A 7 -2.95 -16.71 39.36
CA LEU A 7 -2.56 -15.69 38.38
C LEU A 7 -1.80 -16.29 37.19
N SER A 8 -2.29 -17.40 36.63
CA SER A 8 -1.66 -18.00 35.45
C SER A 8 -2.67 -18.62 34.49
N ARG A 9 -3.57 -17.81 33.93
CA ARG A 9 -4.32 -18.19 32.71
C ARG A 9 -4.51 -17.09 31.66
N ASN A 10 -4.23 -15.82 31.98
CA ASN A 10 -4.53 -14.72 31.03
C ASN A 10 -3.33 -14.18 30.24
N VAL A 11 -2.08 -14.52 30.58
CA VAL A 11 -0.91 -14.03 29.83
C VAL A 11 -0.76 -14.73 28.46
N GLN A 12 -1.19 -15.99 28.35
CA GLN A 12 -1.05 -16.77 27.10
C GLN A 12 -2.05 -16.34 26.01
N GLN A 13 -3.23 -15.82 26.38
CA GLN A 13 -4.26 -15.43 25.41
C GLN A 13 -3.97 -14.07 24.78
N VAL A 14 -3.40 -13.13 25.54
CA VAL A 14 -2.96 -11.82 25.03
C VAL A 14 -1.79 -11.96 24.04
N ALA A 15 -0.88 -12.92 24.26
CA ALA A 15 0.27 -13.18 23.38
C ALA A 15 -0.11 -13.73 21.98
N ARG A 16 -1.34 -14.22 21.77
CA ARG A 16 -1.83 -14.63 20.44
C ARG A 16 -2.37 -13.45 19.63
N SER A 17 -3.06 -12.51 20.28
CA SER A 17 -3.61 -11.33 19.62
C SER A 17 -2.54 -10.30 19.23
N ILE A 18 -1.45 -10.19 20.00
CA ILE A 18 -0.33 -9.29 19.69
C ILE A 18 0.40 -9.72 18.41
N ARG A 19 0.57 -11.03 18.17
CA ARG A 19 1.20 -11.54 16.95
C ARG A 19 0.38 -11.23 15.70
N TYR A 20 -0.96 -11.24 15.79
CA TYR A 20 -1.83 -10.97 14.65
C TYR A 20 -1.74 -9.50 14.19
N PHE A 21 -1.60 -8.57 15.13
CA PHE A 21 -1.52 -7.15 14.84
C PHE A 21 -0.13 -6.72 14.32
N GLN A 22 0.95 -7.31 14.82
CA GLN A 22 2.31 -7.07 14.29
C GLN A 22 2.58 -7.78 12.96
N SER A 23 1.94 -8.93 12.70
CA SER A 23 2.16 -9.72 11.49
C SER A 23 1.40 -9.21 10.26
N SER A 24 0.38 -8.35 10.42
CA SER A 24 -0.46 -7.93 9.28
C SER A 24 0.26 -7.00 8.29
N SER A 25 1.17 -6.14 8.75
CA SER A 25 1.90 -5.19 7.87
C SER A 25 2.95 -5.88 6.99
N LEU A 26 3.60 -6.96 7.46
CA LEU A 26 4.50 -7.75 6.63
C LEU A 26 3.81 -8.65 5.58
N LEU A 27 2.48 -8.82 5.66
CA LEU A 27 1.72 -9.69 4.74
C LEU A 27 1.18 -8.94 3.51
N LEU A 28 1.32 -7.62 3.46
CA LEU A 28 0.81 -6.75 2.40
C LEU A 28 1.86 -6.40 1.34
N THR A 29 3.15 -6.50 1.68
CA THR A 29 4.24 -6.21 0.75
C THR A 29 4.24 -7.20 -0.43
N GLY A 30 4.50 -6.69 -1.63
CA GLY A 30 4.45 -7.48 -2.86
C GLY A 30 3.04 -7.78 -3.37
N LYS A 31 1.99 -7.21 -2.74
CA LYS A 31 0.59 -7.37 -3.16
C LYS A 31 -0.05 -6.04 -3.54
N ALA A 32 -1.13 -6.16 -4.31
CA ALA A 32 -1.99 -5.05 -4.68
C ALA A 32 -3.30 -5.08 -3.87
N HIS A 33 -3.73 -3.92 -3.40
CA HIS A 33 -5.00 -3.73 -2.70
C HIS A 33 -5.75 -2.56 -3.31
N ASP A 34 -7.04 -2.72 -3.59
CA ASP A 34 -7.88 -1.62 -4.02
C ASP A 34 -8.33 -0.82 -2.78
N ALA A 35 -8.30 0.51 -2.89
CA ALA A 35 -8.75 1.42 -1.86
C ALA A 35 -10.12 2.01 -2.21
N THR A 36 -10.81 2.45 -1.16
CA THR A 36 -11.98 3.33 -1.20
C THR A 36 -11.63 4.66 -0.56
N ASP A 37 -12.49 5.68 -0.72
CA ASP A 37 -12.29 6.98 -0.07
C ASP A 37 -12.14 6.86 1.47
N GLU A 38 -12.84 5.92 2.11
CA GLU A 38 -12.78 5.70 3.56
C GLU A 38 -11.51 4.97 4.00
N THR A 39 -11.05 4.01 3.20
CA THR A 39 -9.95 3.11 3.58
C THR A 39 -8.57 3.70 3.22
N PHE A 40 -8.51 4.59 2.24
CA PHE A 40 -7.26 5.13 1.70
C PHE A 40 -6.31 5.67 2.78
N LYS A 41 -6.81 6.50 3.69
CA LYS A 41 -5.99 7.13 4.74
C LYS A 41 -5.33 6.09 5.65
N SER A 42 -6.03 5.00 5.96
CA SER A 42 -5.46 3.93 6.78
C SER A 42 -4.41 3.14 6.01
N LEU A 43 -4.62 2.91 4.72
CA LEU A 43 -3.71 2.12 3.87
C LEU A 43 -2.38 2.84 3.66
N VAL A 44 -2.39 4.14 3.33
CA VAL A 44 -1.15 4.90 3.10
C VAL A 44 -0.37 5.22 4.38
N GLY A 45 -1.00 5.08 5.54
CA GLY A 45 -0.37 5.25 6.85
C GLY A 45 0.33 4.01 7.39
N ALA A 46 0.42 2.94 6.61
CA ALA A 46 1.18 1.75 6.96
C ALA A 46 2.68 2.05 7.12
N LYS A 47 3.40 1.18 7.82
CA LYS A 47 4.83 1.40 8.13
C LYS A 47 5.72 1.16 6.93
N GLU A 48 5.35 0.21 6.09
CA GLU A 48 6.04 -0.08 4.85
C GLU A 48 5.86 1.04 3.82
N PRO A 49 6.82 1.26 2.90
CA PRO A 49 6.62 2.18 1.79
C PRO A 49 5.44 1.73 0.92
N ILE A 50 4.63 2.70 0.49
CA ILE A 50 3.42 2.46 -0.28
C ILE A 50 3.56 3.06 -1.66
N ILE A 51 3.20 2.31 -2.70
CA ILE A 51 3.03 2.83 -4.06
C ILE A 51 1.52 2.90 -4.33
N VAL A 52 1.02 4.05 -4.74
CA VAL A 52 -0.39 4.26 -5.10
C VAL A 52 -0.50 4.43 -6.61
N ASP A 53 -1.33 3.63 -7.26
CA ASP A 53 -1.69 3.75 -8.69
C ASP A 53 -3.12 4.29 -8.83
N PHE A 54 -3.24 5.53 -9.31
CA PHE A 54 -4.50 6.18 -9.65
C PHE A 54 -4.87 5.82 -11.09
N HIS A 55 -5.95 5.06 -11.25
CA HIS A 55 -6.40 4.50 -12.53
C HIS A 55 -7.91 4.68 -12.75
N ALA A 56 -8.41 4.20 -13.89
CA ALA A 56 -9.83 4.00 -14.16
C ALA A 56 -10.03 2.81 -15.12
N ASP A 57 -11.20 2.19 -15.12
CA ASP A 57 -11.46 0.99 -15.92
C ASP A 57 -11.51 1.27 -17.44
N TRP A 58 -11.86 2.49 -17.82
CA TRP A 58 -11.89 2.94 -19.22
C TRP A 58 -10.51 3.42 -19.73
N CYS A 59 -9.49 3.43 -18.88
CA CYS A 59 -8.17 3.97 -19.20
C CYS A 59 -7.27 2.91 -19.85
N ARG A 60 -7.16 2.91 -21.19
CA ARG A 60 -6.27 1.99 -21.92
C ARG A 60 -4.79 2.06 -21.49
N PRO A 61 -4.17 3.25 -21.28
CA PRO A 61 -2.79 3.30 -20.77
C PRO A 61 -2.64 2.71 -19.37
N CYS A 62 -3.66 2.78 -18.52
CA CYS A 62 -3.65 2.18 -17.19
C CYS A 62 -3.58 0.64 -17.29
N HIS A 63 -4.36 0.04 -18.21
CA HIS A 63 -4.28 -1.41 -18.48
C HIS A 63 -2.91 -1.90 -18.94
N MET A 64 -2.14 -1.04 -19.63
CA MET A 64 -0.76 -1.38 -20.01
C MET A 64 0.20 -1.31 -18.82
N LEU A 65 -0.03 -0.37 -17.89
CA LEU A 65 0.83 -0.14 -16.74
C LEU A 65 0.58 -1.17 -15.61
N ASP A 66 -0.67 -1.58 -15.41
CA ASP A 66 -1.09 -2.48 -14.32
C ASP A 66 -0.24 -3.76 -14.17
N PRO A 67 0.00 -4.57 -15.22
CA PRO A 67 0.83 -5.77 -15.08
C PRO A 67 2.30 -5.43 -14.76
N ILE A 68 2.80 -4.29 -15.27
CA ILE A 68 4.19 -3.86 -15.08
C ILE A 68 4.43 -3.45 -13.63
N ILE A 69 3.54 -2.62 -13.06
CA ILE A 69 3.70 -2.13 -11.69
C ILE A 69 3.47 -3.24 -10.66
N ARG A 70 2.52 -4.16 -10.91
CA ARG A 70 2.31 -5.34 -10.07
C ARG A 70 3.55 -6.23 -10.02
N GLU A 71 4.14 -6.55 -11.19
CA GLU A 71 5.35 -7.35 -11.25
C GLU A 71 6.53 -6.68 -10.54
N ALA A 72 6.70 -5.36 -10.71
CA ALA A 72 7.76 -4.61 -10.05
C ALA A 72 7.63 -4.63 -8.52
N VAL A 73 6.41 -4.44 -8.01
CA VAL A 73 6.11 -4.47 -6.58
C VAL A 73 6.29 -5.88 -6.00
N GLU A 74 5.80 -6.91 -6.69
CA GLU A 74 5.96 -8.31 -6.30
C GLU A 74 7.44 -8.71 -6.24
N THR A 75 8.22 -8.35 -7.28
CA THR A 75 9.66 -8.63 -7.35
C THR A 75 10.44 -7.90 -6.26
N SER A 76 10.05 -6.67 -5.94
CA SER A 76 10.66 -5.89 -4.86
C SER A 76 10.40 -6.54 -3.50
N GLY A 77 9.17 -7.02 -3.26
CA GLY A 77 8.76 -7.65 -2.00
C GLY A 77 8.82 -6.74 -0.76
N ALA A 78 9.12 -5.45 -0.94
CA ALA A 78 9.38 -4.50 0.14
C ALA A 78 8.39 -3.33 0.19
N VAL A 79 7.52 -3.20 -0.82
CA VAL A 79 6.50 -2.16 -0.89
C VAL A 79 5.13 -2.78 -1.10
N THR A 80 4.08 -2.05 -0.70
CA THR A 80 2.69 -2.45 -0.97
C THR A 80 2.12 -1.58 -2.09
N LEU A 81 1.41 -2.20 -3.04
CA LEU A 81 0.68 -1.47 -4.08
C LEU A 81 -0.75 -1.21 -3.62
N ILE A 82 -1.16 0.04 -3.63
CA ILE A 82 -2.54 0.46 -3.43
C ILE A 82 -3.08 0.99 -4.76
N ARG A 83 -4.25 0.54 -5.16
CA ARG A 83 -4.91 0.96 -6.41
C ARG A 83 -6.11 1.82 -6.05
N VAL A 84 -6.24 2.95 -6.75
CA VAL A 84 -7.32 3.91 -6.54
C VAL A 84 -8.00 4.11 -7.88
N ASN A 85 -9.24 3.63 -8.00
CA ASN A 85 -10.08 4.01 -9.11
C ASN A 85 -10.58 5.45 -8.88
N VAL A 86 -10.27 6.36 -9.80
CA VAL A 86 -10.61 7.78 -9.65
C VAL A 86 -12.11 8.06 -9.74
N ASP A 87 -12.87 7.17 -10.39
CA ASP A 87 -14.32 7.27 -10.48
C ASP A 87 -15.00 6.88 -9.16
N ASP A 88 -14.45 5.87 -8.48
CA ASP A 88 -14.98 5.36 -7.22
C ASP A 88 -14.46 6.14 -6.00
N CYS A 89 -13.33 6.82 -6.14
CA CYS A 89 -12.66 7.58 -5.07
C CYS A 89 -12.49 9.07 -5.42
N PRO A 90 -13.58 9.83 -5.66
CA PRO A 90 -13.51 11.23 -6.07
C PRO A 90 -12.93 12.13 -4.99
N ALA A 91 -13.12 11.83 -3.69
CA ALA A 91 -12.58 12.66 -2.63
C ALA A 91 -11.06 12.55 -2.52
N VAL A 92 -10.52 11.33 -2.58
CA VAL A 92 -9.08 11.08 -2.62
C VAL A 92 -8.47 11.67 -3.90
N SER A 93 -9.09 11.46 -5.06
CA SER A 93 -8.60 11.97 -6.34
C SER A 93 -8.52 13.50 -6.36
N SER A 94 -9.54 14.17 -5.82
CA SER A 94 -9.55 15.63 -5.68
C SER A 94 -8.47 16.13 -4.72
N LYS A 95 -8.29 15.45 -3.58
CA LYS A 95 -7.28 15.81 -2.58
C LYS A 95 -5.86 15.79 -3.13
N PHE A 96 -5.52 14.81 -3.96
CA PHE A 96 -4.20 14.69 -4.59
C PHE A 96 -4.11 15.37 -5.96
N GLN A 97 -5.16 16.10 -6.36
CA GLN A 97 -5.21 16.86 -7.62
C GLN A 97 -4.91 15.99 -8.84
N ILE A 98 -5.52 14.80 -8.90
CA ILE A 98 -5.36 13.87 -10.01
C ILE A 98 -6.05 14.43 -11.25
N ALA A 99 -5.27 15.05 -12.13
CA ALA A 99 -5.75 15.64 -13.39
C ALA A 99 -5.54 14.73 -14.61
N SER A 100 -4.75 13.66 -14.48
CA SER A 100 -4.42 12.74 -15.56
C SER A 100 -4.10 11.36 -14.99
N ILE A 101 -4.54 10.33 -15.70
CA ILE A 101 -4.30 8.93 -15.35
C ILE A 101 -3.60 8.16 -16.50
N PRO A 102 -2.77 7.14 -16.20
CA PRO A 102 -2.40 6.71 -14.85
C PRO A 102 -1.49 7.73 -14.16
N CYS A 103 -1.66 7.88 -12.84
CA CYS A 103 -0.75 8.64 -12.00
C CYS A 103 -0.29 7.75 -10.87
N VAL A 104 1.02 7.63 -10.69
CA VAL A 104 1.58 6.77 -9.64
C VAL A 104 2.32 7.63 -8.64
N MET A 105 2.05 7.44 -7.36
CA MET A 105 2.67 8.19 -6.27
C MET A 105 3.31 7.25 -5.26
N ALA A 106 4.51 7.57 -4.79
CA ALA A 106 5.12 6.90 -3.66
C ALA A 106 4.75 7.64 -2.37
N PHE A 107 4.40 6.88 -1.33
CA PHE A 107 4.05 7.36 0.00
C PHE A 107 4.99 6.77 1.04
N LYS A 108 5.35 7.61 2.01
CA LYS A 108 6.07 7.23 3.24
C LYS A 108 5.44 7.94 4.43
N ASP A 109 5.15 7.21 5.50
CA ASP A 109 4.52 7.74 6.72
C ASP A 109 3.23 8.53 6.42
N GLY A 110 2.42 8.06 5.46
CA GLY A 110 1.18 8.71 5.03
C GLY A 110 1.35 9.95 4.17
N GLN A 111 2.58 10.32 3.79
CA GLN A 111 2.87 11.51 2.98
C GLN A 111 3.37 11.13 1.58
N PRO A 112 2.94 11.82 0.52
CA PRO A 112 3.50 11.62 -0.82
C PRO A 112 4.94 12.16 -0.87
N VAL A 113 5.86 11.34 -1.38
CA VAL A 113 7.29 11.69 -1.45
C VAL A 113 7.84 11.76 -2.87
N ASP A 114 7.14 11.17 -3.85
CA ASP A 114 7.52 11.17 -5.26
C ASP A 114 6.33 10.76 -6.14
N ARG A 115 6.37 11.08 -7.43
CA ARG A 115 5.32 10.67 -8.38
C ARG A 115 5.78 10.64 -9.84
N PHE A 116 5.09 9.87 -10.66
CA PHE A 116 5.11 9.99 -12.12
C PHE A 116 3.69 9.96 -12.70
N ILE A 117 3.56 10.40 -13.94
CA ILE A 117 2.29 10.43 -14.68
C ILE A 117 2.52 9.76 -16.04
N GLY A 118 1.54 8.95 -16.46
CA GLY A 118 1.54 8.22 -17.72
C GLY A 118 2.05 6.79 -17.59
N ALA A 119 1.86 6.01 -18.66
CA ALA A 119 2.34 4.63 -18.74
C ALA A 119 3.82 4.61 -19.09
N LEU A 120 4.68 4.38 -18.09
CA LEU A 120 6.13 4.29 -18.29
C LEU A 120 6.57 2.88 -18.71
N PRO A 121 7.72 2.74 -19.39
CA PRO A 121 8.31 1.44 -19.69
C PRO A 121 8.72 0.66 -18.43
N LYS A 122 8.81 -0.67 -18.55
CA LYS A 122 9.08 -1.60 -17.44
C LYS A 122 10.32 -1.26 -16.60
N ASN A 123 11.43 -0.86 -17.24
CA ASN A 123 12.65 -0.49 -16.52
C ASN A 123 12.45 0.77 -15.65
N ALA A 124 11.78 1.80 -16.17
CA ALA A 124 11.50 3.02 -15.43
C ALA A 124 10.56 2.77 -14.24
N VAL A 125 9.55 1.91 -14.39
CA VAL A 125 8.67 1.52 -13.28
C VAL A 125 9.45 0.74 -12.21
N LYS A 126 10.31 -0.20 -12.62
CA LYS A 126 11.16 -0.95 -11.69
C LYS A 126 12.09 -0.02 -10.91
N GLU A 127 12.78 0.90 -11.59
CA GLU A 127 13.65 1.89 -10.96
C GLU A 127 12.89 2.77 -9.96
N PHE A 128 11.67 3.19 -10.30
CA PHE A 128 10.82 3.96 -9.40
C PHE A 128 10.46 3.16 -8.14
N VAL A 129 10.04 1.89 -8.29
CA VAL A 129 9.72 1.01 -7.15
C VAL A 129 10.96 0.75 -6.29
N ASP A 130 12.08 0.36 -6.88
CA ASP A 130 13.31 0.04 -6.17
C ASP A 130 13.86 1.23 -5.37
N LYS A 131 13.78 2.45 -5.96
CA LYS A 131 14.18 3.70 -5.30
C LYS A 131 13.46 3.92 -3.97
N HIS A 132 12.19 3.53 -3.88
CA HIS A 132 11.34 3.72 -2.70
C HIS A 132 11.28 2.50 -1.80
N ALA A 133 11.58 1.31 -2.31
CA ALA A 133 11.78 0.09 -1.52
C ALA A 133 12.99 0.19 -0.59
N ALA A 134 14.11 0.75 -1.06
CA ALA A 134 15.37 0.81 -0.33
C ALA A 134 15.41 1.88 0.80
N ARG A 135 14.36 2.69 0.94
CA ARG A 135 14.29 3.81 1.90
C ARG A 135 13.36 3.53 3.09
N ALA A 136 12.96 2.28 3.30
CA ALA A 136 12.19 1.83 4.46
C ALA A 136 13.02 1.95 5.75
#